data_AF-A0A1Y1R5Y7-F1
#
_entry.id   AF-A0A1Y1R5Y7-F1
#
_cell.length_a   1.000
_cell.length_b   1.000
_cell.length_c   1.000
_cell.angle_alpha   90.00
_cell.angle_beta   90.00
_cell.angle_gamma   90.00
#
_symmetry.space_group_name_H-M   'P 1'
#
loop_
_entity.id
_entity.type
_entity.pdbx_description
1 polymer ?
#
loop_
_entity_poly.entity_id
_entity_poly.type
_entity_poly.pdbx_seq_one_letter_code
_entity_poly.pdbx_strand_id
1 'polypeptide(L)'
;MLFESQTYESLIDRAGLESVFVEGQGLAAPQWQLLSGQLGKSAGCQGRQVCACFGVGEKVIISTIQQEKLESAESVVGVLKAGTNCGSCIPEIWQLLASVNG
;
A
#
# COMPACT_ATOMS: atom_id res chain seq x y z
N MET A 1 28.49 17.61 -3.41
CA MET A 1 28.23 16.16 -3.40
C MET A 1 27.16 15.92 -2.34
N LEU A 2 25.89 16.19 -2.67
CA LEU A 2 24.77 16.06 -1.74
C LEU A 2 24.16 14.68 -1.99
N PHE A 3 24.50 13.73 -1.12
CA PHE A 3 23.83 12.43 -1.03
C PHE A 3 22.51 12.69 -0.29
N GLU A 4 21.48 13.07 -1.03
CA GLU A 4 20.13 13.18 -0.47
C GLU A 4 19.66 11.79 -0.09
N SER A 5 19.62 11.56 1.22
CA SER A 5 18.96 10.44 1.88
C SER A 5 17.46 10.51 1.61
N GLN A 6 17.04 10.23 0.37
CA GLN A 6 15.66 9.89 0.06
C GLN A 6 15.38 8.56 0.75
N THR A 7 14.92 8.69 2.00
CA THR A 7 13.93 7.84 2.66
C THR A 7 13.70 6.52 1.94
N TYR A 8 14.21 5.44 2.55
CA TYR A 8 13.92 4.04 2.24
C TYR A 8 12.43 3.72 2.47
N GLU A 9 11.56 4.41 1.74
CA GLU A 9 10.15 4.08 1.63
C GLU A 9 10.04 3.12 0.45
N SER A 10 9.70 1.85 0.72
CA SER A 10 9.67 0.73 -0.23
C SER A 10 9.42 1.17 -1.68
N LEU A 11 10.50 1.26 -2.45
CA LEU A 11 10.50 1.74 -3.84
C LEU A 11 9.85 0.75 -4.82
N ILE A 12 9.56 -0.45 -4.31
CA ILE A 12 8.96 -1.55 -5.02
C ILE A 12 7.70 -1.94 -4.23
N ASP A 13 6.53 -1.67 -4.80
CA ASP A 13 5.27 -2.23 -4.31
C ASP A 13 4.90 -3.45 -5.17
N ARG A 14 4.34 -4.49 -4.54
CA ARG A 14 3.94 -5.71 -5.26
C ARG A 14 2.93 -5.41 -6.37
N ALA A 15 1.98 -4.51 -6.14
CA ALA A 15 1.00 -4.15 -7.15
C ALA A 15 1.65 -3.46 -8.36
N GLY A 16 2.69 -2.65 -8.12
CA GLY A 16 3.48 -2.02 -9.18
C GLY A 16 4.21 -3.06 -10.06
N LEU A 17 4.81 -4.08 -9.45
CA LEU A 17 5.45 -5.19 -10.17
C LEU A 17 4.45 -6.03 -10.97
N GLU A 18 3.31 -6.39 -10.37
CA GLU A 18 2.29 -7.22 -11.03
C GLU A 18 1.77 -6.57 -12.32
N SER A 19 1.64 -5.24 -12.35
CA SER A 19 1.19 -4.52 -13.57
C SER A 19 2.12 -4.69 -14.78
N VAL A 20 3.43 -4.79 -14.57
CA VAL A 20 4.41 -4.98 -15.65
C VAL A 20 4.40 -6.41 -16.21
N PHE A 21 4.02 -7.39 -15.40
CA PHE A 21 3.92 -8.77 -15.85
C PHE A 21 2.58 -9.09 -16.52
N VAL A 22 1.50 -8.38 -16.16
CA VAL A 22 0.15 -8.57 -16.74
C VAL A 22 0.04 -7.94 -18.13
N GLU A 23 0.66 -6.78 -18.34
CA GLU A 23 0.79 -6.23 -19.68
C GLU A 23 1.99 -6.88 -20.37
N GLY A 24 1.74 -7.90 -21.20
CA GLY A 24 2.69 -8.43 -22.18
C GLY A 24 3.14 -7.41 -23.24
N GLN A 25 3.00 -6.11 -22.97
CA GLN A 25 3.56 -5.00 -23.71
C GLN A 25 5.01 -4.89 -23.29
N GLY A 26 5.91 -5.45 -24.10
CA GLY A 26 7.34 -5.44 -23.82
C GLY A 26 7.82 -4.07 -23.34
N LEU A 27 8.29 -4.04 -22.08
CA LEU A 27 9.21 -3.07 -21.49
C LEU A 27 9.14 -1.66 -22.11
N ALA A 28 7.96 -1.04 -22.08
CA ALA A 28 7.81 0.37 -22.43
C ALA A 28 8.52 1.27 -21.39
N ALA A 29 8.68 0.77 -20.16
CA ALA A 29 9.58 1.35 -19.18
C ALA A 29 11.04 0.92 -19.47
N PRO A 30 12.01 1.84 -19.36
CA PRO A 30 13.42 1.46 -19.43
C PRO A 30 13.72 0.26 -18.52
N GLN A 31 14.31 -0.80 -19.08
CA GLN A 31 14.72 -2.01 -18.35
C GLN A 31 15.53 -1.69 -17.09
N TRP A 32 16.29 -0.59 -17.10
CA TRP A 32 17.06 -0.16 -15.94
C TRP A 32 16.17 0.20 -14.75
N GLN A 33 14.94 0.70 -14.94
CA GLN A 33 14.02 1.03 -13.84
C GLN A 33 13.53 -0.21 -13.10
N LEU A 34 13.34 -1.34 -13.82
CA LEU A 34 13.06 -2.64 -13.21
C LEU A 34 14.26 -3.13 -12.40
N LEU A 35 15.43 -3.15 -13.03
CA LEU A 35 16.67 -3.65 -12.43
C LEU A 35 17.12 -2.82 -11.22
N SER A 36 16.84 -1.51 -11.23
CA SER A 36 17.15 -0.59 -10.13
C SER A 36 16.06 -0.53 -9.07
N GLY A 37 14.97 -1.30 -9.20
CA GLY A 37 13.86 -1.27 -8.25
C GLY A 37 13.12 0.07 -8.18
N GLN A 38 13.15 0.86 -9.26
CA GLN A 38 12.48 2.17 -9.35
C GLN A 38 11.10 2.09 -10.00
N LEU A 39 10.67 0.87 -10.30
CA LEU A 39 9.38 0.59 -10.89
C LEU A 39 8.27 0.75 -9.83
N GLY A 40 7.83 1.99 -9.64
CA GLY A 40 6.89 2.31 -8.57
C GLY A 40 6.74 3.80 -8.28
N LYS A 41 7.63 4.67 -8.78
CA LYS A 41 7.49 6.12 -8.56
C LYS A 41 6.18 6.73 -9.13
N SER A 42 5.48 6.04 -10.04
CA SER A 42 4.26 6.54 -10.70
C SER A 42 2.98 5.74 -10.47
N ALA A 43 3.05 4.54 -9.87
CA ALA A 43 1.87 3.74 -9.54
C ALA A 43 1.61 3.90 -8.04
N GLY A 44 0.54 4.60 -7.67
CA GLY A 44 0.23 5.03 -6.30
C GLY A 44 0.61 4.00 -5.24
N CYS A 45 1.74 4.24 -4.57
CA CYS A 45 2.23 3.34 -3.54
C CYS A 45 1.17 3.21 -2.46
N GLN A 46 0.63 2.01 -2.29
CA GLN A 46 -0.39 1.72 -1.29
C GLN A 46 0.19 1.67 0.14
N GLY A 47 1.50 1.96 0.28
CA GLY A 47 2.23 1.90 1.54
C GLY A 47 2.57 0.47 1.92
N ARG A 48 2.94 0.27 3.18
CA ARG A 48 3.18 -1.08 3.71
C ARG A 48 1.90 -1.91 3.59
N GLN A 49 2.01 -3.14 3.09
CA GLN A 49 0.86 -4.04 3.02
C GLN A 49 0.42 -4.46 4.43
N VAL A 50 -0.84 -4.20 4.77
CA VAL A 50 -1.44 -4.51 6.08
C VAL A 50 -2.29 -5.78 6.00
N CYS A 51 -3.18 -5.89 5.01
CA CYS A 51 -3.98 -7.09 4.81
C CYS A 51 -3.47 -7.90 3.60
N ALA A 52 -2.85 -9.04 3.85
CA ALA A 52 -2.36 -9.92 2.77
C ALA A 52 -3.49 -10.66 2.03
N CYS A 53 -4.60 -10.98 2.71
CA CYS A 53 -5.71 -11.71 2.09
C CYS A 53 -6.41 -10.93 0.98
N PHE A 54 -6.53 -9.61 1.16
CA PHE A 54 -7.22 -8.72 0.24
C PHE A 54 -6.30 -7.68 -0.40
N GLY A 55 -4.99 -7.77 -0.17
CA GLY A 55 -3.99 -6.87 -0.75
C GLY A 55 -4.14 -5.40 -0.32
N VAL A 56 -4.63 -5.13 0.89
CA VAL A 56 -4.89 -3.76 1.35
C VAL A 56 -3.64 -3.18 2.02
N GLY A 57 -3.20 -2.01 1.54
CA GLY A 57 -2.07 -1.26 2.09
C GLY A 57 -2.45 -0.20 3.13
N GLU A 58 -1.48 0.19 3.93
CA GLU A 58 -1.59 1.18 5.00
C GLU A 58 -2.11 2.54 4.50
N LYS A 59 -1.56 3.05 3.38
CA LYS A 59 -1.96 4.35 2.83
C LYS A 59 -3.40 4.33 2.35
N VAL A 60 -3.87 3.18 1.86
CA VAL A 60 -5.28 2.98 1.48
C VAL A 60 -6.16 3.03 2.73
N ILE A 61 -5.79 2.33 3.80
CA ILE A 61 -6.55 2.34 5.06
C ILE A 61 -6.67 3.77 5.62
N ILE A 62 -5.55 4.49 5.71
CA ILE A 62 -5.53 5.87 6.22
C ILE A 62 -6.38 6.79 5.33
N SER A 63 -6.23 6.67 4.00
CA SER A 63 -7.01 7.50 3.05
C SER A 63 -8.51 7.25 3.19
N THR A 64 -8.93 5.98 3.33
CA THR A 64 -10.33 5.62 3.54
C THR A 64 -10.87 6.13 4.88
N ILE A 65 -10.09 6.00 5.96
CA ILE A 65 -10.46 6.53 7.29
C ILE A 65 -10.70 8.04 7.21
N GLN A 66 -9.82 8.78 6.53
CA GLN A 66 -9.94 10.23 6.39
C GLN A 66 -11.11 10.65 5.48
N GLN A 67 -11.34 9.94 4.38
CA GLN A 67 -12.40 10.25 3.43
C GLN A 67 -13.79 9.97 3.99
N GLU A 68 -13.97 8.83 4.66
CA GLU A 68 -15.28 8.41 5.20
C GLU A 68 -15.47 8.74 6.68
N LYS A 69 -14.48 9.36 7.33
CA LYS A 69 -14.47 9.70 8.76
C LYS A 69 -14.84 8.50 9.63
N LEU A 70 -14.17 7.38 9.39
CA LEU A 70 -14.44 6.14 10.10
C LEU A 70 -13.85 6.21 11.51
N GLU A 71 -14.69 5.98 12.52
CA GLU A 71 -14.29 6.02 13.92
C GLU A 71 -14.05 4.62 14.52
N SER A 72 -14.46 3.55 13.81
CA SER A 72 -14.39 2.17 14.29
C SER A 72 -13.71 1.24 13.30
N ALA A 73 -12.96 0.26 13.83
CA ALA A 73 -12.29 -0.76 13.03
C ALA A 73 -13.28 -1.63 12.25
N GLU A 74 -14.45 -1.90 12.82
CA GLU A 74 -15.53 -2.66 12.16
C GLU A 74 -16.04 -1.93 10.91
N SER A 75 -16.09 -0.60 10.94
CA SER A 75 -16.47 0.20 9.78
C SER A 75 -15.40 0.12 8.69
N VAL A 76 -14.12 0.20 9.08
CA VAL A 76 -12.99 0.01 8.16
C VAL A 76 -13.01 -1.39 7.53
N VAL A 77 -13.25 -2.42 8.34
CA VAL A 77 -13.39 -3.83 7.89
C VAL A 77 -14.59 -3.98 6.95
N GLY A 78 -15.71 -3.30 7.22
CA GLY A 78 -16.90 -3.32 6.38
C GLY A 78 -16.66 -2.70 5.00
N VAL A 79 -15.93 -1.58 4.93
CA VAL A 79 -15.64 -0.86 3.69
C VAL A 79 -14.54 -1.56 2.88
N LEU A 80 -13.42 -1.90 3.53
CA LEU A 80 -12.22 -2.43 2.86
C LEU A 80 -12.18 -3.96 2.81
N LYS A 81 -13.08 -4.67 3.52
CA LYS A 81 -13.05 -6.14 3.74
C LYS A 81 -11.80 -6.68 4.44
N ALA A 82 -10.82 -5.82 4.71
CA ALA A 82 -9.59 -6.15 5.41
C ALA A 82 -9.93 -6.69 6.81
N GLY A 83 -9.51 -7.93 7.11
CA GLY A 83 -9.76 -8.57 8.41
C GLY A 83 -10.89 -9.60 8.42
N THR A 84 -11.69 -9.74 7.35
CA THR A 84 -12.82 -10.71 7.30
C THR A 84 -12.42 -12.16 6.96
N ASN A 85 -11.19 -12.39 6.47
CA ASN A 85 -10.72 -13.72 6.06
C ASN A 85 -9.94 -14.45 7.17
N CYS A 86 -8.73 -13.97 7.50
CA CYS A 86 -7.88 -14.59 8.52
C CYS A 86 -7.80 -13.78 9.83
N GLY A 87 -8.33 -12.55 9.85
CA GLY A 87 -8.36 -11.67 11.02
C GLY A 87 -7.02 -11.12 11.51
N SER A 88 -5.88 -11.53 10.95
CA SER A 88 -4.56 -11.17 11.49
C SER A 88 -4.22 -9.68 11.45
N CYS A 89 -4.85 -8.93 10.54
CA CYS A 89 -4.64 -7.50 10.34
C CYS A 89 -5.54 -6.61 11.21
N ILE A 90 -6.51 -7.17 11.95
CA ILE A 90 -7.41 -6.41 12.83
C ILE A 90 -6.64 -5.59 13.89
N PRO A 91 -5.73 -6.15 14.71
CA PRO A 91 -5.03 -5.37 15.74
C PRO A 91 -4.20 -4.22 15.15
N GLU A 92 -3.68 -4.40 13.93
CA GLU A 92 -2.91 -3.38 13.23
C GLU A 92 -3.81 -2.26 12.69
N ILE A 93 -4.99 -2.57 12.18
CA ILE A 93 -6.00 -1.57 11.79
C ILE A 93 -6.42 -0.71 12.98
N TRP A 94 -6.55 -1.29 14.17
CA TRP A 94 -6.84 -0.54 15.40
C TRP A 94 -5.73 0.46 15.75
N GLN A 95 -4.47 0.05 15.61
CA GLN A 95 -3.33 0.94 15.84
C GLN A 95 -3.29 2.10 14.84
N LEU A 96 -3.60 1.83 13.57
CA LEU A 96 -3.70 2.86 12.54
C LEU A 96 -4.84 3.84 12.82
N LEU A 97 -6.02 3.35 13.21
CA LEU A 97 -7.15 4.20 13.62
C LEU A 97 -6.80 5.10 14.80
N ALA A 98 -6.16 4.56 15.83
CA ALA A 98 -5.70 5.34 16.98
C ALA A 98 -4.64 6.38 16.60
N SER A 99 -3.78 6.06 15.63
CA SER A 99 -2.74 6.98 15.14
C SER A 99 -3.29 8.12 14.27
N VAL A 100 -4.43 7.90 13.58
CA VAL A 100 -5.06 8.92 12.72
C VAL A 100 -6.05 9.80 13.51
N ASN A 101 -6.76 9.23 14.48
CA ASN A 101 -7.79 9.94 15.26
C ASN A 101 -7.29 10.52 16.60
N GLY A 102 -6.05 10.23 17.00
CA GLY A 102 -5.40 10.80 18.19
C GLY A 102 -4.60 12.05 17.89
#